data_AF-A0A3M5JW28-F1
#
_entry.id   AF-A0A3M5JW28-F1
#
_cell.length_a   1.000
_cell.length_b   1.000
_cell.length_c   1.000
_cell.angle_alpha   90.00
_cell.angle_beta   90.00
_cell.angle_gamma   90.00
#
_symmetry.space_group_name_H-M   'P 1'
#
loop_
_entity.id
_entity.type
_entity.pdbx_description
1 polymer ?
#
loop_
_entity_poly.entity_id
_entity_poly.type
_entity_poly.pdbx_seq_one_letter_code
_entity_poly.pdbx_strand_id
1 'polypeptide(L)'
;MLLAVLTVLNALCLIGGLLFNAELLNKAGADIPLKNLQALEIYGQSLAAVSVCLAAWRLCIWAHGKWGHQQHLIRSILLSTVVLAPLTWWVQGVVPDAIAEAFPADLRVYSLYAYVTKKGLLYDSVQIPGIPYQEYRDKGEGKAFIANLGVLMSVQGSYVEQIGHNFQGFAQTVFKGYTRRNADRLYSRLQAEVIPVFDDIAREYAKVEALRRSGVAGNKRKPLALPNAALQQAPPSAEDYALAMPSGLRTRQAMANTAQVRGMARQVLGPLYVEGMDLLVTPSQFNTYLNGIASNMASDVARTDVHGAQSLSVLKNMWFVPWSLLSGLFMGALNIVGLLLSTVEQRAFIQKRLVAVRAAAVALIVMVPLLAGNAIIQSPGYRTAFKDIEAGPTLMAGVFHWAMSAEAMLYNLTRPLLNAE
;
A
#
# COMPACT_ATOMS: atom_id res chain seq x y z
N MET A 1 13.61 40.12 -7.97
CA MET A 1 14.38 38.86 -7.93
C MET A 1 13.72 37.79 -7.04
N LEU A 2 13.47 38.06 -5.75
CA LEU A 2 12.90 37.10 -4.79
C LEU A 2 11.55 36.47 -5.22
N LEU A 3 10.63 37.28 -5.76
CA LEU A 3 9.33 36.79 -6.28
C LEU A 3 9.47 35.89 -7.51
N ALA A 4 10.46 36.15 -8.37
CA ALA A 4 10.73 35.30 -9.54
C ALA A 4 11.27 33.93 -9.09
N VAL A 5 12.19 33.91 -8.13
CA VAL A 5 12.70 32.67 -7.51
C VAL A 5 11.56 31.87 -6.87
N LEU A 6 10.68 32.52 -6.11
CA LEU A 6 9.49 31.85 -5.55
C LEU A 6 8.56 31.27 -6.61
N THR A 7 8.42 31.94 -7.75
CA THR A 7 7.57 31.45 -8.85
C THR A 7 8.17 30.19 -9.46
N VAL A 8 9.48 30.19 -9.71
CA VAL A 8 10.20 29.00 -10.20
C VAL A 8 10.10 27.85 -9.20
N LEU A 9 10.33 28.11 -7.91
CA LEU A 9 10.26 27.08 -6.86
C LEU A 9 8.85 26.51 -6.72
N ASN A 10 7.80 27.35 -6.73
CA ASN A 10 6.41 26.87 -6.70
C ASN A 10 6.08 26.02 -7.95
N ALA A 11 6.60 26.39 -9.13
CA ALA A 11 6.39 25.61 -10.35
C ALA A 11 7.08 24.23 -10.25
N LEU A 12 8.32 24.18 -9.78
CA LEU A 12 9.04 22.92 -9.57
C LEU A 12 8.34 22.04 -8.52
N CYS A 13 7.90 22.62 -7.40
CA CYS A 13 7.14 21.90 -6.38
C CYS A 13 5.79 21.40 -6.89
N LEU A 14 5.10 22.18 -7.72
CA LEU A 14 3.85 21.76 -8.35
C LEU A 14 4.08 20.57 -9.29
N ILE A 15 5.07 20.65 -10.18
CA ILE A 15 5.40 19.55 -11.11
C ILE A 15 5.80 18.30 -10.31
N GLY A 16 6.68 18.45 -9.31
CA GLY A 16 7.08 17.35 -8.43
C GLY A 16 5.90 16.71 -7.70
N GLY A 17 4.98 17.51 -7.15
CA GLY A 17 3.77 17.03 -6.48
C GLY A 17 2.78 16.32 -7.41
N LEU A 18 2.63 16.83 -8.64
CA LEU A 18 1.78 16.20 -9.67
C LEU A 18 2.34 14.84 -10.09
N LEU A 19 3.65 14.75 -10.32
CA LEU A 19 4.33 13.49 -10.65
C LEU A 19 4.26 12.50 -9.48
N PHE A 20 4.47 12.99 -8.25
CA PHE A 20 4.33 12.16 -7.04
C PHE A 20 2.95 11.51 -6.93
N ASN A 21 1.89 12.30 -7.02
CA ASN A 21 0.53 11.81 -6.88
C ASN A 21 0.21 10.77 -7.95
N ALA A 22 0.69 10.99 -9.18
CA ALA A 22 0.44 10.06 -10.26
C ALA A 22 1.24 8.75 -10.12
N GLU A 23 2.49 8.83 -9.67
CA GLU A 23 3.30 7.64 -9.34
C GLU A 23 2.72 6.87 -8.15
N LEU A 24 2.23 7.60 -7.14
CA LEU A 24 1.57 6.99 -5.98
C LEU A 24 0.26 6.29 -6.39
N LEU A 25 -0.51 6.85 -7.33
CA LEU A 25 -1.69 6.21 -7.91
C LEU A 25 -1.34 4.97 -8.74
N ASN A 26 -0.25 5.00 -9.52
CA ASN A 26 0.26 3.82 -10.24
C ASN A 26 0.61 2.69 -9.26
N LYS A 27 1.29 3.03 -8.16
CA LYS A 27 1.69 2.09 -7.12
C LYS A 27 0.53 1.64 -6.25
N ALA A 28 -0.48 2.48 -6.03
CA ALA A 28 -1.67 2.12 -5.27
C ALA A 28 -2.40 0.92 -5.90
N GLY A 29 -2.31 0.74 -7.22
CA GLY A 29 -2.80 -0.44 -7.93
C GLY A 29 -1.85 -1.65 -7.98
N ALA A 30 -0.70 -1.60 -7.34
CA ALA A 30 0.28 -2.69 -7.29
C ALA A 30 0.47 -3.21 -5.85
N ASP A 31 0.91 -4.46 -5.70
CA ASP A 31 1.39 -4.97 -4.41
C ASP A 31 2.73 -4.27 -4.07
N ILE A 32 2.69 -3.12 -3.39
CA ILE A 32 3.88 -2.30 -3.09
C ILE A 32 4.75 -3.01 -2.02
N PRO A 33 6.03 -3.29 -2.29
CA PRO A 33 6.97 -3.76 -1.27
C PRO A 33 7.18 -2.69 -0.17
N LEU A 34 7.28 -3.09 1.10
CA LEU A 34 7.44 -2.18 2.24
C LEU A 34 8.56 -1.13 2.06
N LYS A 35 9.71 -1.53 1.49
CA LYS A 35 10.84 -0.64 1.24
C LYS A 35 10.49 0.53 0.31
N ASN A 36 9.57 0.30 -0.63
CA ASN A 36 9.12 1.34 -1.56
C ASN A 36 8.11 2.29 -0.91
N LEU A 37 7.38 1.85 0.13
CA LEU A 37 6.48 2.71 0.90
C LEU A 37 7.25 3.76 1.71
N GLN A 38 8.33 3.37 2.39
CA GLN A 38 9.15 4.31 3.15
C GLN A 38 9.78 5.40 2.27
N ALA A 39 10.23 5.04 1.07
CA ALA A 39 10.74 6.02 0.10
C ALA A 39 9.66 7.01 -0.37
N LEU A 40 8.44 6.52 -0.60
CA LEU A 40 7.28 7.35 -0.95
C LEU A 40 6.89 8.30 0.19
N GLU A 41 6.94 7.81 1.44
CA GLU A 41 6.66 8.60 2.63
C GLU A 41 7.65 9.76 2.79
N ILE A 42 8.95 9.47 2.73
CA ILE A 42 10.01 10.50 2.82
C ILE A 42 9.83 11.56 1.72
N TYR A 43 9.51 11.12 0.50
CA TYR A 43 9.31 12.02 -0.62
C TYR A 43 8.07 12.91 -0.44
N GLY A 44 6.94 12.32 -0.01
CA GLY A 44 5.72 13.07 0.29
C GLY A 44 5.90 14.07 1.44
N GLN A 45 6.56 13.66 2.53
CA GLN A 45 6.89 14.53 3.66
C GLN A 45 7.78 15.71 3.24
N SER A 46 8.78 15.45 2.40
CA SER A 46 9.67 16.48 1.84
C SER A 46 8.91 17.49 0.99
N LEU A 47 8.07 17.03 0.05
CA LEU A 47 7.29 17.92 -0.82
C LEU A 47 6.30 18.78 -0.03
N ALA A 48 5.65 18.20 0.98
CA ALA A 48 4.73 18.92 1.86
C ALA A 48 5.48 20.01 2.65
N ALA A 49 6.60 19.66 3.28
CA ALA A 49 7.41 20.62 4.04
C ALA A 49 7.90 21.79 3.17
N VAL A 50 8.37 21.52 1.96
CA VAL A 50 8.80 22.58 1.02
C VAL A 50 7.61 23.45 0.61
N SER A 51 6.47 22.86 0.25
CA SER A 51 5.28 23.62 -0.21
C SER A 51 4.73 24.55 0.89
N VAL A 52 4.68 24.08 2.14
CA VAL A 52 4.28 24.91 3.28
C VAL A 52 5.28 26.05 3.54
N CYS A 53 6.58 25.76 3.48
CA CYS A 53 7.61 26.79 3.60
C CYS A 53 7.50 27.85 2.49
N LEU A 54 7.28 27.46 1.23
CA LEU A 54 7.09 28.41 0.13
C LEU A 54 5.87 29.31 0.33
N ALA A 55 4.76 28.75 0.81
CA ALA A 55 3.57 29.53 1.16
C ALA A 55 3.86 30.51 2.31
N ALA A 56 4.57 30.08 3.35
CA ALA A 56 4.95 30.93 4.48
C ALA A 56 5.92 32.04 4.06
N TRP A 57 6.92 31.75 3.24
CA TRP A 57 7.86 32.75 2.71
C TRP A 57 7.12 33.83 1.94
N ARG A 58 6.12 33.43 1.15
CA ARG A 58 5.26 34.38 0.44
C ARG A 58 4.50 35.28 1.40
N LEU A 59 3.93 34.72 2.46
CA LEU A 59 3.21 35.49 3.48
C LEU A 59 4.15 36.46 4.21
N CYS A 60 5.38 36.05 4.53
CA CYS A 60 6.40 36.92 5.11
C CYS A 60 6.75 38.10 4.19
N ILE A 61 6.97 37.85 2.90
CA ILE A 61 7.28 38.90 1.92
C ILE A 61 6.13 39.91 1.82
N TRP A 62 4.89 39.41 1.76
CA TRP A 62 3.71 40.26 1.71
C TRP A 62 3.58 41.11 2.99
N ALA A 63 3.71 40.50 4.17
CA ALA A 63 3.56 41.19 5.46
C ALA A 63 4.63 42.26 5.65
N HIS A 64 5.91 41.93 5.41
CA HIS A 64 7.02 42.88 5.54
C HIS A 64 7.00 43.96 4.46
N GLY A 65 6.50 43.65 3.27
CA GLY A 65 6.25 44.66 2.23
C GLY A 65 5.15 45.64 2.60
N LYS A 66 4.10 45.18 3.29
CA LYS A 66 2.96 46.03 3.72
C LYS A 66 3.29 46.88 4.95
N TRP A 67 4.08 46.35 5.89
CA TRP A 67 4.36 46.99 7.20
C TRP A 67 5.72 47.69 7.27
N GLY A 68 6.52 47.66 6.20
CA GLY A 68 7.76 48.44 6.11
C GLY A 68 8.96 47.85 6.86
N HIS A 69 8.89 46.59 7.31
CA HIS A 69 9.94 45.92 8.10
C HIS A 69 10.90 45.05 7.26
N GLN A 70 11.30 45.54 6.08
CA GLN A 70 12.17 44.82 5.12
C GLN A 70 13.47 44.27 5.75
N GLN A 71 14.02 44.94 6.76
CA GLN A 71 15.25 44.52 7.46
C GLN A 71 15.13 43.17 8.19
N HIS A 72 13.91 42.72 8.51
CA HIS A 72 13.67 41.45 9.22
C HIS A 72 13.16 40.33 8.31
N LEU A 73 13.08 40.56 7.00
CA LEU A 73 12.50 39.61 6.04
C LEU A 73 13.25 38.26 6.04
N ILE A 74 14.58 38.29 5.90
CA ILE A 74 15.40 37.07 5.85
C ILE A 74 15.29 36.29 7.17
N ARG A 75 15.31 36.99 8.32
CA ARG A 75 15.13 36.36 9.63
C ARG A 75 13.76 35.69 9.74
N SER A 76 12.72 36.32 9.24
CA SER A 76 11.35 35.77 9.26
C SER A 76 11.22 34.54 8.36
N ILE A 77 11.84 34.57 7.17
CA ILE A 77 11.91 33.42 6.26
C ILE A 77 12.63 32.26 6.94
N LEU A 78 13.82 32.48 7.51
CA LEU A 78 14.59 31.44 8.20
C LEU A 78 13.82 30.87 9.40
N LEU A 79 13.24 31.74 10.24
CA LEU A 79 12.45 31.32 11.39
C LEU A 79 11.23 30.48 10.95
N SER A 80 10.51 30.94 9.92
CA SER A 80 9.36 30.21 9.38
C SER A 80 9.75 28.82 8.86
N THR A 81 10.91 28.69 8.20
CA THR A 81 11.41 27.39 7.73
C THR A 81 11.78 26.46 8.88
N VAL A 82 12.53 26.97 9.86
CA VAL A 82 12.99 26.19 11.03
C VAL A 82 11.81 25.67 11.85
N VAL A 83 10.69 26.40 11.88
CA VAL A 83 9.48 25.97 12.59
C VAL A 83 8.58 25.09 11.72
N LEU A 84 8.24 25.55 10.52
CA LEU A 84 7.21 24.91 9.70
C LEU A 84 7.68 23.65 8.99
N ALA A 85 8.96 23.55 8.60
CA ALA A 85 9.48 22.34 7.97
C ALA A 85 9.39 21.11 8.89
N PRO A 86 9.93 21.11 10.14
CA PRO A 86 9.82 19.96 11.03
C PRO A 86 8.38 19.74 11.49
N LEU A 87 7.60 20.79 11.70
CA LEU A 87 6.18 20.66 12.07
C LEU A 87 5.40 19.95 10.96
N THR A 88 5.57 20.37 9.70
CA THR A 88 4.87 19.76 8.56
C THR A 88 5.31 18.32 8.36
N TRP A 89 6.62 18.05 8.48
CA TRP A 89 7.16 16.69 8.44
C TRP A 89 6.50 15.78 9.48
N TRP A 90 6.47 16.24 10.73
CA TRP A 90 5.87 15.51 11.84
C TRP A 90 4.38 15.25 11.62
N VAL A 91 3.61 16.27 11.21
CA VAL A 91 2.19 16.13 10.90
C VAL A 91 1.95 15.11 9.78
N GLN A 92 2.75 15.14 8.71
CA GLN A 92 2.61 14.22 7.59
C GLN A 92 2.88 12.75 7.97
N GLY A 93 3.83 12.50 8.88
CA GLY A 93 4.12 11.15 9.36
C GLY A 93 3.15 10.65 10.44
N VAL A 94 2.76 11.51 11.38
CA VAL A 94 2.00 11.09 12.58
C VAL A 94 0.50 10.99 12.33
N VAL A 95 -0.08 11.86 11.51
CA VAL A 95 -1.53 11.91 11.34
C VAL A 95 -2.13 10.60 10.79
N PRO A 96 -1.56 9.94 9.75
CA PRO A 96 -2.05 8.65 9.28
C PRO A 96 -2.11 7.59 10.39
N ASP A 97 -1.06 7.54 11.19
CA ASP A 97 -0.91 6.59 12.28
C ASP A 97 -1.90 6.87 13.41
N ALA A 98 -2.06 8.14 13.79
CA ALA A 98 -3.01 8.56 14.81
C ALA A 98 -4.47 8.28 14.40
N ILE A 99 -4.81 8.50 13.12
CA ILE A 99 -6.14 8.16 12.58
C ILE A 99 -6.37 6.65 12.65
N ALA A 100 -5.38 5.84 12.26
CA ALA A 100 -5.49 4.39 12.30
C ALA A 100 -5.58 3.85 13.74
N GLU A 101 -4.86 4.44 14.69
CA GLU A 101 -4.89 4.05 16.10
C GLU A 101 -6.21 4.43 16.79
N ALA A 102 -6.76 5.59 16.46
CA ALA A 102 -8.07 6.03 16.94
C ALA A 102 -9.23 5.23 16.33
N PHE A 103 -8.98 4.43 15.29
CA PHE A 103 -10.02 3.63 14.64
C PHE A 103 -10.52 2.51 15.56
N PRO A 104 -11.84 2.40 15.78
CA PRO A 104 -12.42 1.40 16.68
C PRO A 104 -11.98 -0.03 16.33
N ALA A 105 -11.63 -0.81 17.35
CA ALA A 105 -11.03 -2.14 17.18
C ALA A 105 -11.95 -3.15 16.49
N ASP A 106 -13.25 -2.99 16.64
CA ASP A 106 -14.33 -3.74 15.98
C ASP A 106 -14.41 -3.47 14.47
N LEU A 107 -14.06 -2.25 14.04
CA LEU A 107 -14.09 -1.86 12.63
C LEU A 107 -12.77 -2.18 11.88
N ARG A 108 -11.73 -2.60 12.60
CA ARG A 108 -10.44 -2.99 12.00
C ARG A 108 -10.58 -4.17 11.04
N VAL A 109 -11.59 -5.02 11.22
CA VAL A 109 -11.89 -6.13 10.30
C VAL A 109 -12.13 -5.65 8.87
N TYR A 110 -12.66 -4.44 8.69
CA TYR A 110 -12.94 -3.88 7.37
C TYR A 110 -11.68 -3.56 6.60
N SER A 111 -10.54 -3.30 7.27
CA SER A 111 -9.25 -3.17 6.59
C SER A 111 -8.81 -4.47 5.93
N LEU A 112 -9.07 -5.62 6.57
CA LEU A 112 -8.82 -6.94 5.97
C LEU A 112 -9.75 -7.19 4.78
N TYR A 113 -11.03 -6.82 4.90
CA TYR A 113 -11.99 -6.93 3.81
C TYR A 113 -11.58 -6.06 2.62
N ALA A 114 -11.12 -4.85 2.89
CA ALA A 114 -10.65 -3.92 1.88
C ALA A 114 -9.35 -4.38 1.23
N TYR A 115 -8.40 -4.93 2.00
CA TYR A 115 -7.19 -5.54 1.47
C TYR A 115 -7.50 -6.71 0.51
N VAL A 116 -8.36 -7.63 0.92
CA VAL A 116 -8.76 -8.78 0.09
C VAL A 116 -9.56 -8.31 -1.12
N THR A 117 -10.47 -7.36 -0.97
CA THR A 117 -11.25 -6.80 -2.08
C THR A 117 -10.36 -6.10 -3.10
N LYS A 118 -9.39 -5.30 -2.64
CA LYS A 118 -8.41 -4.64 -3.49
C LYS A 118 -7.64 -5.66 -4.34
N LYS A 119 -7.18 -6.76 -3.75
CA LYS A 119 -6.58 -7.87 -4.50
C LYS A 119 -7.57 -8.49 -5.47
N GLY A 120 -8.80 -8.73 -5.05
CA GLY A 120 -9.86 -9.27 -5.90
C GLY A 120 -10.08 -8.45 -7.17
N LEU A 121 -10.13 -7.12 -7.03
CA LEU A 121 -10.29 -6.20 -8.15
C LEU A 121 -9.05 -6.15 -9.05
N LEU A 122 -7.84 -6.09 -8.47
CA LEU A 122 -6.59 -6.00 -9.23
C LEU A 122 -6.28 -7.28 -10.04
N TYR A 123 -6.69 -8.44 -9.54
CA TYR A 123 -6.47 -9.72 -10.21
C TYR A 123 -7.72 -10.21 -10.96
N ASP A 124 -8.73 -9.35 -11.13
CA ASP A 124 -10.04 -9.62 -11.74
C ASP A 124 -10.70 -10.92 -11.22
N SER A 125 -10.43 -11.24 -9.96
CA SER A 125 -11.04 -12.37 -9.24
C SER A 125 -12.43 -12.04 -8.73
N VAL A 126 -12.72 -10.75 -8.54
CA VAL A 126 -13.99 -10.22 -8.03
C VAL A 126 -14.33 -8.93 -8.77
N GLN A 127 -15.62 -8.67 -8.94
CA GLN A 127 -16.16 -7.39 -9.37
C GLN A 127 -17.19 -6.92 -8.35
N ILE A 128 -17.21 -5.62 -8.06
CA ILE A 128 -18.26 -5.03 -7.22
C ILE A 128 -19.45 -4.76 -8.14
N PRO A 129 -20.64 -5.33 -7.86
CA PRO A 129 -21.81 -5.17 -8.73
C PRO A 129 -22.11 -3.70 -9.06
N GLY A 130 -22.28 -3.40 -10.35
CA GLY A 130 -22.61 -2.07 -10.85
C GLY A 130 -21.49 -1.03 -10.78
N ILE A 131 -20.27 -1.40 -10.36
CA ILE A 131 -19.09 -0.53 -10.42
C ILE A 131 -18.24 -0.93 -11.65
N PRO A 132 -18.06 -0.05 -12.65
CA PRO A 132 -17.35 -0.35 -13.89
C PRO A 132 -15.82 -0.34 -13.72
N TYR A 133 -15.28 -0.88 -12.63
CA TYR A 133 -13.86 -0.77 -12.31
C TYR A 133 -12.94 -1.27 -13.44
N GLN A 134 -13.30 -2.38 -14.10
CA GLN A 134 -12.49 -2.96 -15.17
C GLN A 134 -12.33 -2.04 -16.38
N GLU A 135 -13.35 -1.26 -16.72
CA GLU A 135 -13.33 -0.30 -17.84
C GLU A 135 -12.42 0.91 -17.56
N TYR A 136 -12.17 1.18 -16.28
CA TYR A 136 -11.42 2.33 -15.79
C TYR A 136 -10.12 1.94 -15.07
N ARG A 137 -9.77 0.65 -15.03
CA ARG A 137 -8.62 0.10 -14.29
C ARG A 137 -7.31 0.83 -14.57
N ASP A 138 -7.07 1.14 -15.85
CA ASP A 138 -5.86 1.83 -16.32
C ASP A 138 -6.08 3.32 -16.57
N LYS A 139 -7.19 3.88 -16.09
CA LYS A 139 -7.52 5.31 -16.14
C LYS A 139 -7.48 5.91 -14.73
N GLY A 140 -7.43 7.23 -14.65
CA GLY A 140 -7.38 7.94 -13.37
C GLY A 140 -8.51 7.55 -12.42
N GLU A 141 -9.70 7.31 -12.96
CA GLU A 141 -10.90 6.92 -12.20
C GLU A 141 -10.67 5.60 -11.43
N GLY A 142 -10.17 4.55 -12.11
CA GLY A 142 -9.91 3.26 -11.48
C GLY A 142 -8.72 3.30 -10.52
N LYS A 143 -7.66 4.05 -10.87
CA LYS A 143 -6.49 4.23 -9.99
C LYS A 143 -6.88 4.94 -8.68
N ALA A 144 -7.63 6.04 -8.78
CA ALA A 144 -8.12 6.79 -7.62
C ALA A 144 -9.08 5.95 -6.77
N PHE A 145 -9.98 5.18 -7.40
CA PHE A 145 -10.88 4.28 -6.69
C PHE A 145 -10.13 3.22 -5.86
N ILE A 146 -9.14 2.54 -6.46
CA ILE A 146 -8.35 1.52 -5.76
C ILE A 146 -7.45 2.12 -4.66
N ALA A 147 -6.95 3.33 -4.87
CA ALA A 147 -6.17 4.04 -3.86
C ALA A 147 -7.00 4.34 -2.61
N ASN A 148 -8.26 4.74 -2.79
CA ASN A 148 -9.16 5.15 -1.71
C ASN A 148 -10.07 4.02 -1.16
N LEU A 149 -10.08 2.84 -1.79
CA LEU A 149 -10.95 1.72 -1.41
C LEU A 149 -10.84 1.32 0.08
N GLY A 150 -9.64 1.41 0.66
CA GLY A 150 -9.41 1.13 2.09
C GLY A 150 -10.26 2.01 3.00
N VAL A 151 -10.30 3.31 2.71
CA VAL A 151 -11.10 4.28 3.47
C VAL A 151 -12.58 4.07 3.20
N LEU A 152 -12.97 3.88 1.93
CA LEU A 152 -14.38 3.66 1.57
C LEU A 152 -14.98 2.46 2.31
N MET A 153 -14.24 1.37 2.39
CA MET A 153 -14.71 0.17 3.08
C MET A 153 -14.63 0.29 4.61
N SER A 154 -13.78 1.16 5.16
CA SER A 154 -13.71 1.39 6.61
C SER A 154 -14.89 2.17 7.17
N VAL A 155 -15.63 2.91 6.34
CA VAL A 155 -16.73 3.81 6.75
C VAL A 155 -18.09 3.09 6.84
N GLN A 156 -18.11 1.75 6.77
CA GLN A 156 -19.31 0.89 6.70
C GLN A 156 -20.17 1.14 5.45
N GLY A 157 -20.56 0.05 4.79
CA GLY A 157 -21.44 0.07 3.63
C GLY A 157 -22.00 -1.31 3.36
N SER A 158 -23.17 -1.38 2.72
CA SER A 158 -23.87 -2.64 2.40
C SER A 158 -22.99 -3.73 1.75
N TYR A 159 -21.99 -3.35 0.97
CA TYR A 159 -21.04 -4.29 0.36
C TYR A 159 -20.10 -4.94 1.38
N VAL A 160 -19.67 -4.20 2.39
CA VAL A 160 -18.81 -4.68 3.48
C VAL A 160 -19.57 -5.68 4.36
N GLU A 161 -20.86 -5.43 4.61
CA GLU A 161 -21.75 -6.35 5.34
C GLU A 161 -21.91 -7.68 4.59
N GLN A 162 -22.12 -7.63 3.27
CA GLN A 162 -22.19 -8.83 2.42
C GLN A 162 -20.91 -9.68 2.50
N ILE A 163 -19.74 -9.03 2.50
CA ILE A 163 -18.46 -9.73 2.70
C ILE A 163 -18.40 -10.36 4.09
N GLY A 164 -18.82 -9.63 5.13
CA GLY A 164 -18.80 -10.09 6.52
C GLY A 164 -19.56 -11.40 6.75
N HIS A 165 -20.68 -11.63 6.05
CA HIS A 165 -21.47 -12.86 6.19
C HIS A 165 -20.72 -14.13 5.76
N ASN A 166 -19.78 -14.04 4.81
CA ASN A 166 -18.98 -15.19 4.37
C ASN A 166 -17.58 -14.75 3.91
N PHE A 167 -16.82 -14.14 4.81
CA PHE A 167 -15.52 -13.59 4.48
C PHE A 167 -14.53 -14.66 3.99
N GLN A 168 -14.54 -15.86 4.58
CA GLN A 168 -13.65 -16.95 4.15
C GLN A 168 -13.94 -17.38 2.70
N GLY A 169 -15.22 -17.55 2.33
CA GLY A 169 -15.61 -17.90 0.96
C GLY A 169 -15.27 -16.79 -0.04
N PHE A 170 -15.46 -15.53 0.35
CA PHE A 170 -15.04 -14.36 -0.43
C PHE A 170 -13.52 -14.35 -0.65
N ALA A 171 -12.73 -14.48 0.42
CA ALA A 171 -11.27 -14.51 0.36
C ALA A 171 -10.76 -15.68 -0.48
N GLN A 172 -11.38 -16.86 -0.39
CA GLN A 172 -11.02 -18.01 -1.21
C GLN A 172 -11.23 -17.73 -2.71
N THR A 173 -12.33 -17.07 -3.07
CA THR A 173 -12.61 -16.67 -4.46
C THR A 173 -11.56 -15.70 -4.98
N VAL A 174 -11.21 -14.69 -4.17
CA VAL A 174 -10.14 -13.74 -4.48
C VAL A 174 -8.81 -14.45 -4.69
N PHE A 175 -8.42 -15.29 -3.73
CA PHE A 175 -7.13 -15.95 -3.76
C PHE A 175 -7.01 -16.99 -4.87
N LYS A 176 -8.10 -17.62 -5.33
CA LYS A 176 -8.08 -18.49 -6.51
C LYS A 176 -7.65 -17.74 -7.77
N GLY A 177 -8.18 -16.54 -8.00
CA GLY A 177 -7.73 -15.74 -9.14
C GLY A 177 -6.31 -15.21 -8.96
N TYR A 178 -5.94 -14.82 -7.72
CA TYR A 178 -4.57 -14.42 -7.39
C TYR A 178 -3.55 -15.53 -7.66
N THR A 179 -3.76 -16.73 -7.13
CA THR A 179 -2.82 -17.86 -7.26
C THR A 179 -2.70 -18.30 -8.71
N ARG A 180 -3.81 -18.29 -9.47
CA ARG A 180 -3.79 -18.59 -10.90
C ARG A 180 -2.95 -17.60 -11.71
N ARG A 181 -3.08 -16.30 -11.44
CA ARG A 181 -2.31 -15.25 -12.17
C ARG A 181 -0.84 -15.18 -11.74
N ASN A 182 -0.52 -15.62 -10.53
CA ASN A 182 0.82 -15.57 -9.97
C ASN A 182 1.48 -16.95 -9.87
N ALA A 183 0.98 -17.96 -10.59
CA ALA A 183 1.44 -19.34 -10.47
C ALA A 183 2.96 -19.47 -10.63
N ASP A 184 3.54 -18.84 -11.65
CA ASP A 184 4.99 -18.88 -11.91
C ASP A 184 5.78 -18.25 -10.77
N ARG A 185 5.35 -17.09 -10.27
CA ARG A 185 6.01 -16.40 -9.15
C ARG A 185 5.93 -17.22 -7.86
N LEU A 186 4.77 -17.83 -7.59
CA LEU A 186 4.58 -18.69 -6.42
C LEU A 186 5.46 -19.95 -6.51
N TYR A 187 5.59 -20.52 -7.71
CA TYR A 187 6.50 -21.62 -7.98
C TYR A 187 7.97 -21.22 -7.81
N SER A 188 8.39 -20.07 -8.35
CA SER A 188 9.75 -19.56 -8.15
C SER A 188 10.09 -19.36 -6.67
N ARG A 189 9.10 -18.98 -5.85
CA ARG A 189 9.28 -18.85 -4.40
C ARG A 189 9.53 -20.19 -3.72
N LEU A 190 8.79 -21.24 -4.10
CA LEU A 190 9.08 -22.62 -3.66
C LEU A 190 10.52 -23.02 -4.00
N GLN A 191 10.95 -22.73 -5.24
CA GLN A 191 12.30 -23.04 -5.72
C GLN A 191 13.40 -22.24 -4.98
N ALA A 192 13.12 -20.99 -4.60
CA ALA A 192 14.10 -20.14 -3.94
C ALA A 192 14.19 -20.36 -2.43
N GLU A 193 13.07 -20.63 -1.76
CA GLU A 193 13.01 -20.67 -0.29
C GLU A 193 13.13 -22.09 0.28
N VAL A 194 12.63 -23.12 -0.43
CA VAL A 194 12.56 -24.50 0.11
C VAL A 194 13.64 -25.40 -0.47
N ILE A 195 13.87 -25.34 -1.78
CA ILE A 195 14.78 -26.28 -2.45
C ILE A 195 16.23 -26.18 -1.94
N PRO A 196 16.81 -24.98 -1.71
CA PRO A 196 18.17 -24.90 -1.17
C PRO A 196 18.28 -25.54 0.23
N VAL A 197 17.29 -25.29 1.10
CA VAL A 197 17.24 -25.89 2.45
C VAL A 197 17.12 -27.40 2.37
N PHE A 198 16.26 -27.90 1.47
CA PHE A 198 16.15 -29.33 1.21
C PHE A 198 17.44 -29.95 0.67
N ASP A 199 18.16 -29.25 -0.21
CA ASP A 199 19.42 -29.73 -0.78
C ASP A 199 20.53 -29.82 0.26
N ASP A 200 20.57 -28.88 1.21
CA ASP A 200 21.45 -28.97 2.38
C ASP A 200 21.14 -30.21 3.22
N ILE A 201 19.86 -30.44 3.54
CA ILE A 201 19.42 -31.62 4.29
C ILE A 201 19.76 -32.91 3.55
N ALA A 202 19.55 -32.96 2.22
CA ALA A 202 19.85 -34.14 1.41
C ALA A 202 21.35 -34.44 1.35
N ARG A 203 22.19 -33.39 1.28
CA ARG A 203 23.66 -33.54 1.34
C ARG A 203 24.12 -34.06 2.70
N GLU A 204 23.59 -33.52 3.79
CA GLU A 204 23.92 -34.00 5.14
C GLU A 204 23.39 -35.42 5.38
N TYR A 205 22.21 -35.74 4.88
CA TYR A 205 21.66 -37.10 4.96
C TYR A 205 22.58 -38.13 4.31
N ALA A 206 23.16 -37.82 3.14
CA ALA A 206 24.09 -38.71 2.47
C ALA A 206 25.34 -39.00 3.33
N LYS A 207 25.88 -37.98 4.02
CA LYS A 207 27.02 -38.14 4.94
C LYS A 207 26.65 -38.98 6.16
N VAL A 208 25.53 -38.65 6.81
CA VAL A 208 25.02 -39.37 7.99
C VAL A 208 24.76 -40.84 7.66
N GLU A 209 24.16 -41.12 6.50
CA GLU A 209 23.86 -42.49 6.08
C GLU A 209 25.14 -43.29 5.75
N ALA A 210 26.16 -42.66 5.17
CA ALA A 210 27.46 -43.30 4.97
C ALA A 210 28.10 -43.68 6.32
N LEU A 211 28.04 -42.78 7.30
CA LEU A 211 28.56 -43.01 8.66
C LEU A 211 27.77 -44.09 9.43
N ARG A 212 26.45 -44.15 9.24
CA ARG A 212 25.61 -45.23 9.79
C ARG A 212 26.02 -46.59 9.25
N ARG A 213 26.27 -46.68 7.94
CA ARG A 213 26.70 -47.94 7.28
C ARG A 213 28.10 -48.38 7.72
N SER A 214 29.00 -47.43 7.98
CA SER A 214 30.34 -47.73 8.50
C SER A 214 30.39 -47.97 10.01
N GLY A 215 29.25 -47.94 10.72
CA GLY A 215 29.17 -48.23 12.15
C GLY A 215 29.73 -47.14 13.07
N VAL A 216 29.91 -45.90 12.56
CA VAL A 216 30.46 -44.80 13.34
C VAL A 216 29.45 -44.31 14.39
N ALA A 217 29.87 -44.27 15.65
CA ALA A 217 29.03 -43.84 16.77
C ALA A 217 28.52 -42.39 16.60
N GLY A 218 27.35 -42.09 17.18
CA GLY A 218 26.75 -40.75 17.15
C GLY A 218 25.74 -40.49 16.01
N ASN A 219 25.74 -41.31 14.96
CA ASN A 219 24.91 -41.13 13.76
C ASN A 219 23.56 -41.87 13.79
N LYS A 220 23.17 -42.41 14.95
CA LYS A 220 21.86 -43.08 15.11
C LYS A 220 20.73 -42.05 14.97
N ARG A 221 19.55 -42.52 14.60
CA ARG A 221 18.37 -41.67 14.45
C ARG A 221 18.08 -40.93 15.75
N LYS A 222 17.90 -39.61 15.67
CA LYS A 222 17.54 -38.75 16.81
C LYS A 222 16.24 -38.01 16.50
N PRO A 223 15.25 -37.97 17.40
CA PRO A 223 14.04 -37.18 17.17
C PRO A 223 14.38 -35.71 16.92
N LEU A 224 13.68 -35.08 15.99
CA LEU A 224 13.81 -33.66 15.75
C LEU A 224 13.14 -32.90 16.91
N ALA A 225 13.91 -32.10 17.64
CA ALA A 225 13.33 -31.13 18.57
C ALA A 225 12.74 -29.99 17.75
N LEU A 226 11.40 -29.91 17.68
CA LEU A 226 10.75 -28.79 17.03
C LEU A 226 10.95 -27.54 17.89
N PRO A 227 11.41 -26.42 17.31
CA PRO A 227 11.64 -25.20 18.07
C PRO A 227 10.33 -24.75 18.70
N ASN A 228 10.34 -24.55 20.01
CA ASN A 228 9.18 -23.99 20.70
C ASN A 228 9.24 -22.47 20.52
N ALA A 229 8.21 -21.89 19.90
CA ALA A 229 8.20 -20.45 19.55
C ALA A 229 8.37 -19.53 20.78
N ALA A 230 7.96 -20.00 21.98
CA ALA A 230 8.13 -19.29 23.23
C ALA A 230 9.59 -19.25 23.76
N LEU A 231 10.47 -20.14 23.27
CA LEU A 231 11.83 -20.32 23.77
C LEU A 231 12.93 -19.70 22.89
N GLN A 232 12.56 -18.98 21.82
CA GLN A 232 13.49 -18.35 20.86
C GLN A 232 14.65 -19.29 20.44
N GLN A 233 14.35 -20.56 20.23
CA GLN A 233 15.35 -21.56 19.84
C GLN A 233 15.77 -21.34 18.38
N ALA A 234 17.07 -21.51 18.11
CA ALA A 234 17.58 -21.52 16.74
C ALA A 234 16.85 -22.61 15.92
N PRO A 235 16.56 -22.35 14.63
CA PRO A 235 15.94 -23.35 13.78
C PRO A 235 16.85 -24.59 13.67
N PRO A 236 16.30 -25.81 13.53
CA PRO A 236 17.11 -27.01 13.41
C PRO A 236 18.05 -26.94 12.21
N SER A 237 19.27 -27.44 12.38
CA SER A 237 20.27 -27.49 11.31
C SER A 237 19.95 -28.59 10.29
N ALA A 238 20.59 -28.54 9.11
CA ALA A 238 20.48 -29.59 8.10
C ALA A 238 20.88 -30.97 8.64
N GLU A 239 21.88 -31.01 9.54
CA GLU A 239 22.30 -32.24 10.22
C GLU A 239 21.20 -32.77 11.16
N ASP A 240 20.53 -31.90 11.92
CA ASP A 240 19.43 -32.31 12.81
C ASP A 240 18.27 -32.94 12.03
N TYR A 241 17.91 -32.34 10.90
CA TYR A 241 16.93 -32.91 9.98
C TYR A 241 17.38 -34.26 9.42
N ALA A 242 18.63 -34.36 8.96
CA ALA A 242 19.21 -35.60 8.44
C ALA A 242 19.25 -36.74 9.48
N LEU A 243 19.60 -36.43 10.73
CA LEU A 243 19.61 -37.37 11.84
C LEU A 243 18.20 -37.84 12.22
N ALA A 244 17.17 -37.01 12.03
CA ALA A 244 15.78 -37.37 12.33
C ALA A 244 15.09 -38.24 11.28
N MET A 245 15.60 -38.21 10.04
CA MET A 245 15.05 -38.97 8.92
C MET A 245 15.29 -40.49 9.07
N PRO A 246 14.38 -41.34 8.54
CA PRO A 246 14.58 -42.79 8.45
C PRO A 246 15.87 -43.15 7.69
N SER A 247 16.49 -44.28 8.01
CA SER A 247 17.65 -44.80 7.27
C SER A 247 17.23 -45.43 5.93
N GLY A 248 18.19 -45.59 5.01
CA GLY A 248 17.97 -46.31 3.76
C GLY A 248 17.21 -45.56 2.66
N LEU A 249 17.00 -44.24 2.77
CA LEU A 249 16.36 -43.44 1.72
C LEU A 249 17.33 -43.27 0.55
N ARG A 250 16.94 -43.75 -0.64
CA ARG A 250 17.83 -43.82 -1.83
C ARG A 250 17.60 -42.71 -2.85
N THR A 251 16.48 -41.99 -2.78
CA THR A 251 16.11 -40.98 -3.78
C THR A 251 15.78 -39.65 -3.13
N ARG A 252 15.99 -38.55 -3.85
CA ARG A 252 15.56 -37.21 -3.42
C ARG A 252 14.05 -37.17 -3.16
N GLN A 253 13.25 -37.87 -3.97
CA GLN A 253 11.81 -37.97 -3.76
C GLN A 253 11.45 -38.66 -2.44
N ALA A 254 12.14 -39.75 -2.07
CA ALA A 254 11.90 -40.42 -0.80
C ALA A 254 12.27 -39.53 0.39
N MET A 255 13.36 -38.75 0.26
CA MET A 255 13.79 -37.78 1.27
C MET A 255 12.78 -36.62 1.42
N ALA A 256 12.34 -36.03 0.31
CA ALA A 256 11.38 -34.92 0.29
C ALA A 256 10.02 -35.30 0.92
N ASN A 257 9.64 -36.56 0.81
CA ASN A 257 8.38 -37.08 1.34
C ASN A 257 8.41 -37.44 2.83
N THR A 258 9.55 -37.30 3.51
CA THR A 258 9.63 -37.53 4.95
C THR A 258 8.84 -36.48 5.74
N ALA A 259 8.33 -36.87 6.92
CA ALA A 259 7.60 -35.95 7.80
C ALA A 259 8.46 -34.75 8.24
N GLN A 260 9.76 -34.96 8.39
CA GLN A 260 10.74 -33.94 8.76
C GLN A 260 10.84 -32.85 7.68
N VAL A 261 11.06 -33.25 6.43
CA VAL A 261 11.19 -32.30 5.30
C VAL A 261 9.86 -31.63 4.99
N ARG A 262 8.73 -32.36 5.08
CA ARG A 262 7.39 -31.77 4.93
C ARG A 262 7.07 -30.76 6.05
N GLY A 263 7.49 -31.05 7.29
CA GLY A 263 7.37 -30.13 8.42
C GLY A 263 8.18 -28.84 8.20
N MET A 264 9.42 -28.97 7.72
CA MET A 264 10.25 -27.84 7.33
C MET A 264 9.58 -27.02 6.22
N ALA A 265 9.13 -27.65 5.15
CA ALA A 265 8.47 -26.96 4.03
C ALA A 265 7.21 -26.22 4.49
N ARG A 266 6.41 -26.81 5.39
CA ARG A 266 5.25 -26.16 6.00
C ARG A 266 5.63 -24.90 6.79
N GLN A 267 6.73 -24.95 7.54
CA GLN A 267 7.22 -23.79 8.30
C GLN A 267 7.72 -22.67 7.39
N VAL A 268 8.44 -23.02 6.32
CA VAL A 268 9.03 -22.05 5.37
C VAL A 268 7.95 -21.40 4.49
N LEU A 269 7.04 -22.21 3.92
CA LEU A 269 6.04 -21.73 2.96
C LEU A 269 4.79 -21.15 3.61
N GLY A 270 4.51 -21.50 4.87
CA GLY A 270 3.29 -21.11 5.58
C GLY A 270 2.02 -21.44 4.78
N PRO A 271 1.18 -20.46 4.42
CA PRO A 271 -0.08 -20.69 3.70
C PRO A 271 0.13 -21.18 2.25
N LEU A 272 1.34 -21.13 1.71
CA LEU A 272 1.65 -21.68 0.38
C LEU A 272 1.86 -23.20 0.39
N TYR A 273 2.04 -23.81 1.56
CA TYR A 273 2.16 -25.26 1.66
C TYR A 273 0.79 -25.92 1.60
N VAL A 274 0.62 -26.92 0.73
CA VAL A 274 -0.56 -27.79 0.70
C VAL A 274 -0.16 -29.16 1.24
N GLU A 275 -1.02 -29.74 2.08
CA GLU A 275 -0.76 -31.07 2.64
C GLU A 275 -0.61 -32.11 1.51
N GLY A 276 0.49 -32.86 1.54
CA GLY A 276 0.81 -33.82 0.48
C GLY A 276 1.38 -33.21 -0.80
N MET A 277 1.69 -31.91 -0.82
CA MET A 277 2.39 -31.28 -1.94
C MET A 277 3.75 -31.94 -2.18
N ASP A 278 4.03 -32.26 -3.44
CA ASP A 278 5.35 -32.66 -3.87
C ASP A 278 6.29 -31.43 -3.91
N LEU A 279 7.40 -31.50 -3.17
CA LEU A 279 8.36 -30.39 -3.11
C LEU A 279 9.23 -30.32 -4.36
N LEU A 280 9.42 -31.43 -5.06
CA LEU A 280 10.21 -31.52 -6.30
C LEU A 280 9.32 -31.46 -7.54
N VAL A 281 8.11 -30.89 -7.37
CA VAL A 281 7.09 -30.74 -8.40
C VAL A 281 7.58 -29.88 -9.56
N THR A 282 7.15 -30.23 -10.77
CA THR A 282 7.37 -29.38 -11.96
C THR A 282 6.42 -28.18 -11.98
N PRO A 283 6.70 -27.12 -12.76
CA PRO A 283 5.79 -25.97 -12.86
C PRO A 283 4.36 -26.36 -13.26
N SER A 284 4.20 -27.32 -14.19
CA SER A 284 2.89 -27.76 -14.67
C SER A 284 2.11 -28.52 -13.60
N GLN A 285 2.78 -29.38 -12.83
CA GLN A 285 2.18 -30.10 -11.72
C GLN A 285 1.88 -29.17 -10.53
N PHE A 286 2.68 -28.11 -10.31
CA PHE A 286 2.42 -27.15 -9.24
C PHE A 286 1.03 -26.50 -9.35
N ASN A 287 0.53 -26.35 -10.59
CA ASN A 287 -0.79 -25.81 -10.85
C ASN A 287 -1.93 -26.59 -10.17
N THR A 288 -1.77 -27.88 -9.90
CA THR A 288 -2.80 -28.68 -9.21
C THR A 288 -2.98 -28.25 -7.75
N TYR A 289 -1.97 -27.61 -7.15
CA TYR A 289 -2.00 -27.16 -5.77
C TYR A 289 -2.56 -25.76 -5.59
N LEU A 290 -2.72 -24.96 -6.65
CA LEU A 290 -3.12 -23.54 -6.56
C LEU A 290 -4.45 -23.32 -5.84
N ASN A 291 -5.40 -24.25 -5.99
CA ASN A 291 -6.68 -24.21 -5.27
C ASN A 291 -6.51 -24.46 -3.77
N GLY A 292 -5.64 -25.40 -3.40
CA GLY A 292 -5.29 -25.67 -2.00
C GLY A 292 -4.57 -24.48 -1.37
N ILE A 293 -3.61 -23.88 -2.10
CA ILE A 293 -2.91 -22.66 -1.69
C ILE A 293 -3.91 -21.53 -1.46
N ALA A 294 -4.84 -21.31 -2.39
CA ALA A 294 -5.87 -20.27 -2.25
C ALA A 294 -6.75 -20.51 -1.01
N SER A 295 -7.11 -21.76 -0.72
CA SER A 295 -7.86 -22.12 0.48
C SER A 295 -7.09 -21.84 1.77
N ASN A 296 -5.80 -22.18 1.79
CA ASN A 296 -4.93 -21.94 2.94
C ASN A 296 -4.73 -20.44 3.19
N MET A 297 -4.47 -19.66 2.13
CA MET A 297 -4.39 -18.20 2.22
C MET A 297 -5.70 -17.58 2.73
N ALA A 298 -6.86 -18.06 2.26
CA ALA A 298 -8.16 -17.59 2.73
C ALA A 298 -8.38 -17.91 4.22
N SER A 299 -8.04 -19.13 4.64
CA SER A 299 -8.15 -19.52 6.06
C SER A 299 -7.17 -18.75 6.95
N ASP A 300 -5.97 -18.45 6.46
CA ASP A 300 -4.95 -17.70 7.20
C ASP A 300 -5.39 -16.25 7.44
N VAL A 301 -5.89 -15.59 6.39
CA VAL A 301 -6.43 -14.22 6.50
C VAL A 301 -7.69 -14.18 7.36
N ALA A 302 -8.58 -15.18 7.25
CA ALA A 302 -9.79 -15.24 8.09
C ALA A 302 -9.48 -15.47 9.58
N ARG A 303 -8.32 -16.03 9.91
CA ARG A 303 -7.85 -16.24 11.30
C ARG A 303 -6.92 -15.14 11.80
N THR A 304 -6.57 -14.18 10.96
CA THR A 304 -5.73 -13.04 11.35
C THR A 304 -6.40 -12.31 12.52
N ASP A 305 -5.62 -12.00 13.56
CA ASP A 305 -6.13 -11.32 14.74
C ASP A 305 -6.69 -9.95 14.35
N VAL A 306 -8.03 -9.89 14.31
CA VAL A 306 -8.81 -8.72 13.90
C VAL A 306 -8.62 -7.56 14.86
N HIS A 307 -8.32 -7.83 16.14
CA HIS A 307 -8.13 -6.81 17.17
C HIS A 307 -6.65 -6.55 17.52
N GLY A 308 -5.75 -7.39 17.02
CA GLY A 308 -4.31 -7.34 17.32
C GLY A 308 -3.49 -6.34 16.53
N ALA A 309 -2.17 -6.40 16.74
CA ALA A 309 -1.19 -5.51 16.11
C ALA A 309 -1.11 -5.66 14.58
N GLN A 310 -1.45 -6.85 14.05
CA GLN A 310 -1.39 -7.11 12.60
C GLN A 310 -2.49 -6.37 11.83
N SER A 311 -3.73 -6.35 12.32
CA SER A 311 -4.81 -5.60 11.68
C SER A 311 -4.57 -4.09 11.73
N LEU A 312 -4.01 -3.59 12.84
CA LEU A 312 -3.59 -2.19 12.95
C LEU A 312 -2.50 -1.83 11.93
N SER A 313 -1.53 -2.71 11.70
CA SER A 313 -0.50 -2.49 10.68
C SER A 313 -1.09 -2.45 9.27
N VAL A 314 -2.03 -3.34 8.94
CA VAL A 314 -2.76 -3.29 7.66
C VAL A 314 -3.52 -1.97 7.54
N LEU A 315 -4.24 -1.57 8.58
CA LEU A 315 -4.99 -0.32 8.60
C LEU A 315 -4.10 0.91 8.37
N LYS A 316 -2.97 1.02 9.08
CA LYS A 316 -1.97 2.09 8.88
C LYS A 316 -1.53 2.18 7.42
N ASN A 317 -1.18 1.04 6.82
CA ASN A 317 -0.78 0.97 5.42
C ASN A 317 -1.91 1.37 4.45
N MET A 318 -3.17 1.06 4.78
CA MET A 318 -4.32 1.45 3.95
C MET A 318 -4.66 2.93 4.04
N TRP A 319 -4.39 3.59 5.17
CA TRP A 319 -4.63 5.02 5.36
C TRP A 319 -3.50 5.89 4.83
N PHE A 320 -2.27 5.38 4.81
CA PHE A 320 -1.10 6.11 4.34
C PHE A 320 -1.26 6.63 2.89
N VAL A 321 -1.72 5.77 1.97
CA VAL A 321 -1.84 6.14 0.54
C VAL A 321 -2.90 7.22 0.31
N PRO A 322 -4.17 7.07 0.75
CA PRO A 322 -5.19 8.13 0.67
C PRO A 322 -4.77 9.44 1.33
N TRP A 323 -4.15 9.37 2.52
CA TRP A 323 -3.67 10.57 3.19
C TRP A 323 -2.60 11.30 2.38
N SER A 324 -1.61 10.55 1.87
CA SER A 324 -0.52 11.11 1.06
C SER A 324 -1.04 11.75 -0.22
N LEU A 325 -2.03 11.14 -0.87
CA LEU A 325 -2.68 11.71 -2.05
C LEU A 325 -3.45 12.99 -1.73
N LEU A 326 -4.29 12.97 -0.69
CA LEU A 326 -5.07 14.12 -0.24
C LEU A 326 -4.17 15.29 0.19
N SER A 327 -3.10 14.98 0.92
CA SER A 327 -2.05 15.94 1.26
C SER A 327 -1.39 16.51 0.00
N GLY A 328 -1.01 15.66 -0.95
CA GLY A 328 -0.45 16.08 -2.23
C GLY A 328 -1.38 17.00 -3.03
N LEU A 329 -2.69 16.72 -3.05
CA LEU A 329 -3.70 17.59 -3.65
C LEU A 329 -3.74 18.96 -2.99
N PHE A 330 -3.74 18.99 -1.66
CA PHE A 330 -3.73 20.25 -0.90
C PHE A 330 -2.47 21.07 -1.16
N MET A 331 -1.30 20.42 -1.17
CA MET A 331 -0.02 21.10 -1.46
C MET A 331 0.05 21.58 -2.91
N GLY A 332 -0.46 20.78 -3.86
CA GLY A 332 -0.63 21.19 -5.26
C GLY A 332 -1.51 22.44 -5.38
N ALA A 333 -2.64 22.47 -4.68
CA ALA A 333 -3.53 23.64 -4.61
C ALA A 333 -2.80 24.87 -4.06
N LEU A 334 -2.05 24.73 -2.97
CA LEU A 334 -1.24 25.82 -2.41
C LEU A 334 -0.23 26.36 -3.43
N ASN A 335 0.47 25.48 -4.15
CA ASN A 335 1.45 25.86 -5.16
C ASN A 335 0.80 26.56 -6.37
N ILE A 336 -0.36 26.09 -6.84
CA ILE A 336 -1.15 26.75 -7.90
C ILE A 336 -1.57 28.15 -7.47
N VAL A 337 -2.11 28.29 -6.25
CA VAL A 337 -2.47 29.60 -5.70
C VAL A 337 -1.24 30.51 -5.64
N GLY A 338 -0.09 29.98 -5.22
CA GLY A 338 1.19 30.69 -5.25
C GLY A 338 1.54 31.20 -6.66
N LEU A 339 1.46 30.37 -7.68
CA LEU A 339 1.76 30.77 -9.07
C LEU A 339 0.79 31.82 -9.61
N LEU A 340 -0.51 31.66 -9.36
CA LEU A 340 -1.53 32.62 -9.76
C LEU A 340 -1.32 33.98 -9.09
N LEU A 341 -0.98 33.98 -7.81
CA LEU A 341 -0.62 35.22 -7.11
C LEU A 341 0.60 35.89 -7.72
N SER A 342 1.63 35.12 -8.11
CA SER A 342 2.85 35.68 -8.70
C SER A 342 2.61 36.34 -10.05
N THR A 343 1.79 35.72 -10.89
CA THR A 343 1.46 36.25 -12.22
C THR A 343 0.57 37.49 -12.14
N VAL A 344 -0.36 37.53 -11.18
CA VAL A 344 -1.22 38.70 -10.94
C VAL A 344 -0.46 39.86 -10.30
N GLU A 345 0.45 39.60 -9.36
CA GLU A 345 1.26 40.65 -8.70
C GLU A 345 2.29 41.29 -9.64
N GLN A 346 2.80 40.56 -10.64
CA GLN A 346 3.65 41.12 -11.70
C GLN A 346 2.89 42.07 -12.64
N ARG A 347 1.58 41.88 -12.79
CA ARG A 347 0.70 42.77 -13.58
C ARG A 347 0.08 43.79 -12.62
N ALA A 348 0.82 44.88 -12.35
CA ALA A 348 0.52 45.95 -11.39
C ALA A 348 -0.86 46.66 -11.51
N PHE A 349 -1.76 46.22 -12.39
CA PHE A 349 -2.97 46.96 -12.77
C PHE A 349 -4.24 46.60 -11.98
N ILE A 350 -4.22 45.63 -11.06
CA ILE A 350 -5.45 45.14 -10.42
C ILE A 350 -5.29 44.92 -8.90
N GLN A 351 -4.88 45.95 -8.16
CA GLN A 351 -4.83 45.86 -6.68
C GLN A 351 -6.22 45.69 -6.04
N LYS A 352 -7.28 46.30 -6.61
CA LYS A 352 -8.64 46.25 -6.03
C LYS A 352 -9.42 44.96 -6.31
N ARG A 353 -9.10 44.17 -7.35
CA ARG A 353 -9.76 42.87 -7.63
C ARG A 353 -8.91 41.66 -7.22
N LEU A 354 -7.75 41.88 -6.61
CA LEU A 354 -6.81 40.83 -6.23
C LEU A 354 -7.42 39.83 -5.23
N VAL A 355 -8.26 40.32 -4.30
CA VAL A 355 -9.01 39.47 -3.36
C VAL A 355 -10.08 38.64 -4.08
N ALA A 356 -10.79 39.24 -5.04
CA ALA A 356 -11.81 38.53 -5.82
C ALA A 356 -11.19 37.44 -6.73
N VAL A 357 -10.03 37.72 -7.34
CA VAL A 357 -9.29 36.73 -8.14
C VAL A 357 -8.75 35.60 -7.26
N ARG A 358 -8.27 35.91 -6.05
CA ARG A 358 -7.86 34.89 -5.05
C ARG A 358 -9.01 33.98 -4.68
N ALA A 359 -10.17 34.55 -4.35
CA ALA A 359 -11.36 33.80 -4.01
C ALA A 359 -11.86 32.96 -5.20
N ALA A 360 -11.85 33.52 -6.42
CA ALA A 360 -12.25 32.81 -7.63
C ALA A 360 -11.30 31.64 -7.98
N ALA A 361 -9.99 31.81 -7.80
CA ALA A 361 -9.01 30.75 -8.04
C ALA A 361 -9.18 29.59 -7.04
N VAL A 362 -9.33 29.89 -5.75
CA VAL A 362 -9.59 28.87 -4.71
C VAL A 362 -10.92 28.17 -5.00
N ALA A 363 -11.97 28.93 -5.36
CA ALA A 363 -13.26 28.37 -5.73
C ALA A 363 -13.14 27.44 -6.95
N LEU A 364 -12.39 27.81 -7.98
CA LEU A 364 -12.16 26.96 -9.15
C LEU A 364 -11.42 25.66 -8.80
N ILE A 365 -10.38 25.71 -7.97
CA ILE A 365 -9.64 24.52 -7.54
C ILE A 365 -10.54 23.55 -6.76
N VAL A 366 -11.47 24.07 -5.95
CA VAL A 366 -12.42 23.25 -5.19
C VAL A 366 -13.56 22.75 -6.08
N MET A 367 -14.12 23.60 -6.95
CA MET A 367 -15.34 23.31 -7.72
C MET A 367 -15.08 22.50 -8.99
N VAL A 368 -13.94 22.67 -9.68
CA VAL A 368 -13.66 21.97 -10.94
C VAL A 368 -13.62 20.45 -10.76
N PRO A 369 -12.97 19.88 -9.73
CA PRO A 369 -13.03 18.43 -9.48
C PRO A 369 -14.46 17.92 -9.24
N LEU A 370 -15.32 18.71 -8.58
CA LEU A 370 -16.73 18.34 -8.35
C LEU A 370 -17.54 18.32 -9.65
N LEU A 371 -17.21 19.20 -10.60
CA LEU A 371 -17.90 19.31 -11.90
C LEU A 371 -17.39 18.31 -12.94
N ALA A 372 -16.08 18.03 -12.95
CA ALA A 372 -15.48 17.06 -13.87
C ALA A 372 -16.02 15.64 -13.64
N GLY A 373 -16.38 15.34 -12.39
CA GLY A 373 -16.99 14.07 -12.00
C GLY A 373 -16.02 12.89 -12.12
N ASN A 374 -16.40 11.77 -11.49
CA ASN A 374 -15.70 10.50 -11.62
C ASN A 374 -16.73 9.44 -11.99
N ALA A 375 -16.52 8.77 -13.13
CA ALA A 375 -17.48 7.80 -13.68
C ALA A 375 -17.74 6.63 -12.72
N ILE A 376 -16.77 6.25 -11.89
CA ILE A 376 -16.95 5.23 -10.85
C ILE A 376 -17.88 5.77 -9.75
N ILE A 377 -17.65 6.98 -9.25
CA ILE A 377 -18.49 7.60 -8.20
C ILE A 377 -19.92 7.80 -8.70
N GLN A 378 -20.09 8.16 -9.97
CA GLN A 378 -21.39 8.37 -10.59
C GLN A 378 -22.13 7.06 -10.91
N SER A 379 -21.46 5.90 -10.83
CA SER A 379 -22.08 4.62 -11.17
C SER A 379 -23.18 4.23 -10.16
N PRO A 380 -24.27 3.59 -10.62
CA PRO A 380 -25.32 3.10 -9.73
C PRO A 380 -24.82 2.11 -8.67
N GLY A 381 -23.82 1.29 -9.03
CA GLY A 381 -23.22 0.33 -8.11
C GLY A 381 -22.45 0.98 -6.98
N TYR A 382 -21.75 2.10 -7.24
CA TYR A 382 -21.01 2.82 -6.20
C TYR A 382 -21.94 3.35 -5.11
N ARG A 383 -23.03 4.03 -5.51
CA ARG A 383 -24.05 4.53 -4.57
C ARG A 383 -24.71 3.41 -3.78
N THR A 384 -24.86 2.23 -4.36
CA THR A 384 -25.47 1.08 -3.69
C THR A 384 -24.49 0.42 -2.71
N ALA A 385 -23.26 0.17 -3.15
CA ALA A 385 -22.22 -0.51 -2.37
C ALA A 385 -21.75 0.31 -1.17
N PHE A 386 -21.76 1.64 -1.31
CA PHE A 386 -21.24 2.59 -0.32
C PHE A 386 -22.32 3.57 0.19
N LYS A 387 -23.58 3.17 0.13
CA LYS A 387 -24.75 4.00 0.48
C LYS A 387 -24.65 4.66 1.86
N ASP A 388 -24.11 3.94 2.85
CA ASP A 388 -24.02 4.43 4.23
C ASP A 388 -22.92 5.48 4.43
N ILE A 389 -21.97 5.59 3.48
CA ILE A 389 -21.00 6.70 3.42
C ILE A 389 -21.73 8.04 3.21
N GLU A 390 -22.85 8.05 2.48
CA GLU A 390 -23.68 9.27 2.31
C GLU A 390 -24.42 9.65 3.61
N ALA A 391 -24.60 8.71 4.54
CA ALA A 391 -25.28 8.89 5.83
C ALA A 391 -24.34 9.06 7.04
N GLY A 392 -23.04 8.77 6.89
CA GLY A 392 -22.00 8.97 7.91
C GLY A 392 -21.67 10.46 8.17
N PRO A 393 -20.59 10.78 8.91
CA PRO A 393 -20.17 12.17 9.09
C PRO A 393 -19.87 12.79 7.72
N THR A 394 -20.84 13.57 7.24
CA THR A 394 -20.98 14.07 5.85
C THR A 394 -19.75 14.77 5.29
N LEU A 395 -18.90 15.29 6.18
CA LEU A 395 -17.63 15.93 5.83
C LEU A 395 -16.57 14.96 5.30
N MET A 396 -16.36 13.79 5.93
CA MET A 396 -15.29 12.87 5.51
C MET A 396 -15.62 12.21 4.17
N ALA A 397 -16.86 11.75 4.00
CA ALA A 397 -17.38 11.24 2.74
C ALA A 397 -17.19 12.23 1.58
N GLY A 398 -17.61 13.49 1.79
CA GLY A 398 -17.46 14.55 0.80
C GLY A 398 -16.01 14.84 0.42
N VAL A 399 -15.11 14.84 1.41
CA VAL A 399 -13.67 15.05 1.19
C VAL A 399 -13.05 13.94 0.36
N PHE A 400 -13.38 12.67 0.61
CA PHE A 400 -12.84 11.55 -0.18
C PHE A 400 -13.47 11.43 -1.57
N HIS A 401 -14.76 11.77 -1.74
CA HIS A 401 -15.37 11.88 -3.07
C HIS A 401 -14.71 12.97 -3.91
N TRP A 402 -14.43 14.12 -3.28
CA TRP A 402 -13.68 15.20 -3.90
C TRP A 402 -12.27 14.74 -4.26
N ALA A 403 -11.55 14.09 -3.32
CA ALA A 403 -10.19 13.60 -3.54
C ALA A 403 -10.13 12.61 -4.70
N MET A 404 -11.02 11.61 -4.75
CA MET A 404 -11.07 10.65 -5.86
C MET A 404 -11.36 11.30 -7.21
N SER A 405 -12.17 12.36 -7.24
CA SER A 405 -12.47 13.09 -8.49
C SER A 405 -11.28 13.94 -8.92
N ALA A 406 -10.64 14.63 -7.97
CA ALA A 406 -9.44 15.43 -8.21
C ALA A 406 -8.25 14.57 -8.65
N GLU A 407 -8.01 13.45 -7.96
CA GLU A 407 -6.96 12.47 -8.28
C GLU A 407 -7.14 11.89 -9.68
N ALA A 408 -8.36 11.47 -10.02
CA ALA A 408 -8.65 10.91 -11.34
C ALA A 408 -8.38 11.93 -12.45
N MET A 409 -8.86 13.16 -12.27
CA MET A 409 -8.64 14.26 -13.22
C MET A 409 -7.15 14.57 -13.37
N LEU A 410 -6.43 14.77 -12.25
CA LEU A 410 -5.00 15.10 -12.27
C LEU A 410 -4.17 13.97 -12.88
N TYR A 411 -4.47 12.72 -12.55
CA TYR A 411 -3.79 11.57 -13.14
C TYR A 411 -3.97 11.54 -14.66
N ASN A 412 -5.20 11.75 -15.15
CA ASN A 412 -5.45 11.77 -16.59
C ASN A 412 -4.72 12.92 -17.30
N LEU A 413 -4.49 14.05 -16.61
CA LEU A 413 -3.68 15.17 -17.12
C LEU A 413 -2.17 14.90 -17.08
N THR A 414 -1.67 14.17 -16.08
CA THR A 414 -0.23 13.92 -15.89
C THR A 414 0.26 12.63 -16.56
N ARG A 415 -0.63 11.68 -16.82
CA ARG A 415 -0.30 10.39 -17.45
C ARG A 415 0.53 10.53 -18.75
N PRO A 416 0.24 11.46 -19.67
CA PRO A 416 1.07 11.64 -20.87
C PRO A 416 2.53 12.01 -20.56
N LEU A 417 2.78 12.69 -19.44
CA LEU A 417 4.12 13.10 -19.00
C LEU A 417 4.90 11.96 -18.34
N LEU A 418 4.20 10.97 -17.77
CA LEU A 418 4.79 9.79 -17.13
C LEU A 418 5.16 8.68 -18.13
N ASN A 419 4.51 8.68 -19.30
CA ASN A 419 4.77 7.74 -20.38
C ASN A 419 5.80 8.26 -21.40
N ALA A 420 6.50 9.37 -21.10
CA ALA A 420 7.66 9.82 -21.85
C ALA A 420 8.91 9.03 -21.37
N GLU A 421 8.93 7.77 -21.81
CA GLU A 421 9.97 6.73 -21.67
C GLU A 421 10.28 6.16 -20.27
#